data_AF-A0A484YY42-F1
#
_entry.id   AF-A0A484YY42-F1
#
_cell.length_a   1.000
_cell.length_b   1.000
_cell.length_c   1.000
_cell.angle_alpha   90.00
_cell.angle_beta   90.00
_cell.angle_gamma   90.00
#
_symmetry.space_group_name_H-M   'P 1'
#
loop_
_entity.id
_entity.type
_entity.pdbx_description
1 polymer ?
#
loop_
_entity_poly.entity_id
_entity_poly.type
_entity_poly.pdbx_seq_one_letter_code
_entity_poly.pdbx_strand_id
1 'polypeptide(L)'
;MGTGTVGVMIASSDLINPIPEESTETAARQHIGPLAPVAGSDLYVFRPVAHTVDFHIRVTPDTPEIRAAITAELRSFLLRDGYPQGELKVSRISEAISGANGEYSHQLLAPAENISIAKNELAVLGTISWA
;
A
#
# COMPACT_ATOMS: atom_id res chain seq x y z
N MET A 1 -15.65 18.02 -4.96
CA MET A 1 -15.58 17.56 -6.36
C MET A 1 -17.00 17.48 -6.87
N GLY A 2 -17.33 18.26 -7.90
CA GLY A 2 -18.68 18.36 -8.47
C GLY A 2 -18.85 17.47 -9.71
N THR A 3 -20.03 17.52 -10.33
CA THR A 3 -20.29 16.87 -11.62
C THR A 3 -19.30 17.39 -12.68
N GLY A 4 -18.53 16.48 -13.28
CA GLY A 4 -17.50 16.81 -14.27
C GLY A 4 -16.06 16.71 -13.76
N THR A 5 -15.82 16.65 -12.44
CA THR A 5 -14.45 16.57 -11.92
C THR A 5 -13.86 15.15 -12.02
N VAL A 6 -12.66 15.01 -12.57
CA VAL A 6 -11.90 13.75 -12.62
C VAL A 6 -10.66 13.85 -11.75
N GLY A 7 -10.50 12.91 -10.81
CA GLY A 7 -9.28 12.76 -10.02
C GLY A 7 -8.41 11.65 -10.59
N VAL A 8 -7.14 11.94 -10.85
CA VAL A 8 -6.12 10.96 -11.24
C VAL A 8 -5.10 10.86 -10.12
N MET A 9 -5.13 9.75 -9.41
CA MET A 9 -4.13 9.44 -8.40
C MET A 9 -2.95 8.72 -9.06
N ILE A 10 -1.74 9.21 -8.83
CA ILE A 10 -0.52 8.60 -9.37
C ILE A 10 0.23 7.82 -8.28
N ALA A 11 0.67 6.62 -8.61
CA ALA A 11 1.39 5.74 -7.71
C ALA A 11 2.59 5.11 -8.41
N SER A 12 3.59 4.69 -7.63
CA SER A 12 4.76 3.94 -8.08
C SER A 12 4.60 2.45 -7.74
N SER A 13 5.29 1.59 -8.48
CA SER A 13 5.44 0.16 -8.18
C SER A 13 6.58 -0.13 -7.21
N ASP A 14 7.11 0.88 -6.51
CA ASP A 14 8.14 0.71 -5.49
C ASP A 14 7.56 0.01 -4.25
N LEU A 15 8.18 -1.11 -3.87
CA LEU A 15 7.79 -1.95 -2.72
C LEU A 15 8.08 -1.29 -1.37
N ILE A 16 8.98 -0.31 -1.31
CA ILE A 16 9.33 0.40 -0.08
C ILE A 16 8.45 1.63 0.09
N ASN A 17 8.32 2.43 -0.98
CA ASN A 17 7.51 3.62 -0.96
C ASN A 17 6.75 3.80 -2.29
N PRO A 18 5.50 3.35 -2.38
CA PRO A 18 4.69 3.51 -3.59
C PRO A 18 4.25 4.97 -3.84
N ILE A 19 4.53 5.90 -2.91
CA ILE A 19 4.16 7.30 -3.03
C ILE A 19 5.23 8.05 -3.82
N PRO A 20 4.89 8.57 -5.02
CA PRO A 20 5.87 9.27 -5.84
C PRO A 20 6.24 10.63 -5.25
N GLU A 21 7.40 11.13 -5.65
CA GLU A 21 7.84 12.48 -5.31
C GLU A 21 7.02 13.56 -6.02
N GLU A 22 7.14 14.80 -5.55
CA GLU A 22 6.43 15.96 -6.12
C GLU A 22 6.86 16.28 -7.56
N SER A 23 8.11 15.95 -7.91
CA SER A 23 8.65 16.07 -9.27
C SER A 23 7.84 15.23 -10.26
N THR A 24 7.55 13.97 -9.90
CA THR A 24 6.73 13.04 -10.69
C THR A 24 5.28 13.50 -10.78
N GLU A 25 4.70 14.05 -9.70
CA GLU A 25 3.36 14.66 -9.72
C GLU A 25 3.28 15.81 -10.72
N THR A 26 4.27 16.69 -10.69
CA THR A 26 4.35 17.83 -11.60
C THR A 26 4.49 17.36 -13.05
N ALA A 27 5.35 16.39 -13.31
CA ALA A 27 5.53 15.82 -14.64
C ALA A 27 4.24 15.15 -15.16
N ALA A 28 3.56 14.37 -14.33
CA ALA A 28 2.29 13.73 -14.68
C ALA A 28 1.20 14.77 -14.96
N ARG A 29 1.10 15.83 -14.14
CA ARG A 29 0.16 16.93 -14.37
C ARG A 29 0.42 17.65 -15.70
N GLN A 30 1.69 17.94 -16.01
CA GLN A 30 2.08 18.57 -17.27
C GLN A 30 1.80 17.68 -18.48
N HIS A 31 1.93 16.36 -18.33
CA HIS A 31 1.67 15.42 -19.42
C HIS A 31 0.18 15.18 -19.67
N ILE A 32 -0.61 15.01 -18.61
CA ILE A 32 -2.04 14.66 -18.72
C ILE A 32 -2.89 15.91 -19.02
N GLY A 33 -2.51 17.09 -18.51
CA GLY A 33 -3.27 18.33 -18.69
C GLY A 33 -3.66 18.63 -20.15
N PRO A 34 -2.72 18.58 -21.13
CA PRO A 34 -3.03 18.78 -22.55
C PRO A 34 -3.90 17.69 -23.19
N LEU A 35 -3.96 16.50 -22.59
CA LEU A 35 -4.75 15.37 -23.07
C LEU A 35 -6.18 15.37 -22.51
N ALA A 36 -6.47 16.25 -21.54
CA ALA A 36 -7.79 16.36 -20.95
C ALA A 36 -8.80 16.92 -21.99
N PRO A 37 -10.01 16.36 -22.11
CA PRO A 37 -11.05 16.90 -22.98
C PRO A 37 -11.41 18.33 -22.59
N VAL A 38 -11.58 19.22 -23.57
CA VAL A 38 -11.82 20.65 -23.32
C VAL A 38 -13.31 20.93 -23.05
N ALA A 39 -13.54 21.78 -22.03
CA ALA A 39 -14.77 22.44 -21.58
C ALA A 39 -15.67 21.63 -20.63
N GLY A 40 -15.31 21.62 -19.34
CA GLY A 40 -16.24 21.33 -18.24
C GLY A 40 -15.73 20.37 -17.16
N SER A 41 -14.61 19.70 -17.39
CA SER A 41 -14.04 18.75 -16.44
C SER A 41 -12.76 19.27 -15.80
N ASP A 42 -12.82 19.59 -14.51
CA ASP A 42 -11.63 19.85 -13.71
C ASP A 42 -10.87 18.54 -13.51
N LEU A 43 -9.64 18.45 -14.04
CA LEU A 43 -8.74 17.33 -13.85
C LEU A 43 -7.77 17.62 -12.71
N TYR A 44 -7.74 16.75 -11.69
CA TYR A 44 -6.80 16.84 -10.59
C TYR A 44 -5.86 15.64 -10.60
N VAL A 45 -4.59 15.88 -10.91
CA VAL A 45 -3.52 14.91 -10.68
C VAL A 45 -2.97 15.13 -9.28
N PHE A 46 -2.97 14.08 -8.45
CA PHE A 46 -2.53 14.15 -7.06
C PHE A 46 -1.83 12.87 -6.61
N ARG A 47 -1.07 12.98 -5.52
CA ARG A 47 -0.40 11.84 -4.87
C ARG A 47 -1.29 11.18 -3.81
N PRO A 48 -1.19 9.86 -3.63
CA PRO A 48 -1.82 9.17 -2.52
C PRO A 48 -1.24 9.64 -1.17
N VAL A 49 -2.08 9.56 -0.14
CA VAL A 49 -1.66 9.65 1.25
C VAL A 49 -1.24 8.26 1.72
N ALA A 50 -0.15 8.18 2.49
CA ALA A 50 0.29 6.90 3.06
C ALA A 50 -0.67 6.48 4.18
N HIS A 51 -1.23 5.29 4.05
CA HIS A 51 -1.90 4.60 5.14
C HIS A 51 -0.92 3.58 5.72
N THR A 52 -0.20 3.98 6.77
CA THR A 52 0.81 3.14 7.40
C THR A 52 0.16 2.01 8.17
N VAL A 53 0.54 0.77 7.85
CA VAL A 53 0.06 -0.44 8.54
C VAL A 53 1.18 -1.02 9.38
N ASP A 54 1.02 -0.94 10.70
CA ASP A 54 1.92 -1.57 11.65
C ASP A 54 1.54 -3.03 11.90
N PHE A 55 2.55 -3.88 12.11
CA PHE A 55 2.39 -5.30 12.33
C PHE A 55 3.03 -5.74 13.64
N HIS A 56 2.40 -6.69 14.31
CA HIS A 56 2.96 -7.39 15.45
C HIS A 56 2.87 -8.88 15.20
N ILE A 57 4.02 -9.52 15.05
CA ILE A 57 4.13 -10.91 14.58
C ILE A 57 5.03 -11.69 15.51
N ARG A 58 4.55 -12.84 15.98
CA ARG A 58 5.40 -13.88 16.54
C ARG A 58 5.68 -14.90 15.44
N VAL A 59 6.93 -15.30 15.26
CA VAL A 59 7.33 -16.29 14.25
C VAL A 59 8.21 -17.36 14.89
N THR A 60 8.13 -18.59 14.42
CA THR A 60 8.95 -19.70 14.89
C THR A 60 9.48 -20.50 13.69
N PRO A 61 10.82 -20.70 13.57
CA PRO A 61 11.87 -20.10 14.38
C PRO A 61 12.01 -18.59 14.11
N ASP A 62 12.45 -17.85 15.13
CA ASP A 62 12.62 -16.41 15.04
C ASP A 62 14.05 -16.05 14.64
N THR A 63 14.29 -15.91 13.33
CA THR A 63 15.60 -15.54 12.78
C THR A 63 15.53 -14.27 11.93
N PRO A 64 16.62 -13.49 11.82
CA PRO A 64 16.66 -12.29 10.98
C PRO A 64 16.30 -12.56 9.51
N GLU A 65 16.67 -13.72 8.98
CA GLU A 65 16.41 -14.11 7.60
C GLU A 65 14.90 -14.32 7.36
N ILE A 66 14.21 -15.00 8.29
CA ILE A 66 12.76 -15.21 8.21
C ILE A 66 12.02 -13.87 8.39
N ARG A 67 12.45 -13.03 9.33
CA ARG A 67 11.88 -11.68 9.50
C ARG A 67 12.01 -10.83 8.23
N ALA A 68 13.16 -10.92 7.54
CA ALA A 68 13.38 -10.23 6.28
C ALA A 68 12.49 -10.78 5.15
N ALA A 69 12.31 -12.11 5.08
CA ALA A 69 11.41 -12.74 4.12
C ALA A 69 9.95 -12.31 4.35
N ILE A 70 9.47 -12.33 5.59
CA ILE A 70 8.13 -11.85 5.95
C ILE A 70 7.97 -10.37 5.59
N THR A 71 8.98 -9.54 5.88
CA THR A 71 8.95 -8.12 5.52
C THR A 71 8.79 -7.92 4.02
N ALA A 72 9.48 -8.72 3.20
CA ALA A 72 9.38 -8.66 1.74
C ALA A 72 7.99 -9.09 1.24
N GLU A 73 7.45 -10.18 1.79
CA GLU A 73 6.10 -10.65 1.43
C GLU A 73 5.01 -9.65 1.84
N LEU A 74 5.12 -9.02 3.01
CA LEU A 74 4.19 -7.98 3.43
C LEU A 74 4.24 -6.76 2.52
N ARG A 75 5.44 -6.33 2.06
CA ARG A 75 5.55 -5.24 1.07
C ARG A 75 4.89 -5.61 -0.24
N SER A 76 5.11 -6.82 -0.73
CA SER A 76 4.47 -7.35 -1.94
C SER A 76 2.95 -7.41 -1.82
N PHE A 77 2.45 -7.86 -0.66
CA PHE A 77 1.03 -7.89 -0.34
C PHE A 77 0.42 -6.48 -0.33
N LEU A 78 1.04 -5.51 0.36
CA LEU A 78 0.52 -4.15 0.44
C LEU A 78 0.53 -3.45 -0.92
N LEU A 79 1.53 -3.71 -1.77
CA LEU A 79 1.56 -3.18 -3.12
C LEU A 79 0.39 -3.69 -3.98
N ARG A 80 -0.01 -4.95 -3.79
CA ARG A 80 -1.04 -5.62 -4.59
C ARG A 80 -2.46 -5.37 -4.06
N ASP A 81 -2.66 -5.47 -2.74
CA ASP A 81 -3.97 -5.47 -2.10
C ASP A 81 -4.25 -4.15 -1.36
N GLY A 82 -3.24 -3.30 -1.13
CA GLY A 82 -3.33 -2.00 -0.44
C GLY A 82 -3.78 -0.83 -1.30
N TYR A 83 -4.68 -1.08 -2.26
CA TYR A 83 -5.21 -0.08 -3.18
C TYR A 83 -6.36 0.75 -2.55
N PRO A 84 -6.68 1.94 -3.10
CA PRO A 84 -7.69 2.83 -2.51
C PRO A 84 -9.08 2.18 -2.51
N GLN A 85 -9.85 2.43 -1.45
CA GLN A 85 -11.17 1.82 -1.24
C GLN A 85 -11.15 0.28 -1.15
N GLY A 86 -9.96 -0.31 -1.03
CA GLY A 86 -9.76 -1.71 -0.73
C GLY A 86 -9.89 -2.00 0.77
N GLU A 87 -9.89 -3.30 1.09
CA GLU A 87 -9.88 -3.80 2.45
C GLU A 87 -8.79 -4.86 2.58
N LEU A 88 -7.83 -4.63 3.48
CA LEU A 88 -6.80 -5.58 3.83
C LEU A 88 -7.36 -6.59 4.83
N LYS A 89 -7.65 -7.79 4.34
CA LYS A 89 -8.20 -8.87 5.17
C LYS A 89 -7.12 -9.53 6.00
N VAL A 90 -7.40 -9.74 7.30
CA VAL A 90 -6.47 -10.41 8.24
C VAL A 90 -6.04 -11.78 7.70
N SER A 91 -6.94 -12.53 7.08
CA SER A 91 -6.63 -13.83 6.48
C SER A 91 -5.62 -13.74 5.33
N ARG A 92 -5.69 -12.69 4.50
CA ARG A 92 -4.74 -12.48 3.39
C ARG A 92 -3.38 -11.96 3.88
N ILE A 93 -3.39 -11.19 4.97
CA ILE A 93 -2.15 -10.80 5.66
C ILE A 93 -1.44 -12.05 6.19
N SER A 94 -2.18 -12.93 6.89
CA SER A 94 -1.63 -14.18 7.39
C SER A 94 -1.15 -15.12 6.27
N GLU A 95 -1.88 -15.18 5.16
CA GLU A 95 -1.44 -15.89 3.94
C GLU A 95 -0.08 -15.36 3.44
N ALA A 96 0.09 -14.04 3.36
CA ALA A 96 1.36 -13.44 2.94
C ALA A 96 2.51 -13.78 3.90
N ILE A 97 2.27 -13.78 5.21
CA ILE A 97 3.27 -14.18 6.21
C ILE A 97 3.66 -15.64 6.04
N SER A 98 2.68 -16.54 5.86
CA SER A 98 2.94 -17.97 5.60
C SER A 98 3.59 -18.26 4.25
N GLY A 99 3.53 -17.32 3.30
CA GLY A 99 4.27 -17.42 2.04
C GLY A 99 5.78 -17.15 2.20
N ALA A 100 6.22 -16.62 3.34
CA ALA A 100 7.60 -16.23 3.55
C ALA A 100 8.53 -17.47 3.61
N ASN A 101 9.61 -17.42 2.84
CA ASN A 101 10.56 -18.52 2.79
C ASN A 101 11.18 -18.80 4.18
N GLY A 102 11.13 -20.07 4.59
CA GLY A 102 11.64 -20.52 5.89
C GLY A 102 10.69 -20.28 7.06
N GLU A 103 9.53 -19.64 6.86
CA GLU A 103 8.46 -19.62 7.86
C GLU A 103 7.92 -21.04 8.06
N TYR A 104 7.71 -21.42 9.33
CA TYR A 104 7.10 -22.69 9.70
C TYR A 104 5.78 -22.48 10.42
N SER A 105 5.77 -21.57 11.39
CA SER A 105 4.55 -21.09 12.01
C SER A 105 4.69 -19.64 12.47
N HIS A 106 3.57 -18.94 12.46
CA HIS A 106 3.46 -17.59 12.96
C HIS A 106 2.16 -17.39 13.73
N GLN A 107 2.14 -16.30 14.51
CA GLN A 107 0.94 -15.75 15.10
C GLN A 107 0.90 -14.26 14.77
N LEU A 108 -0.14 -13.84 14.06
CA LEU A 108 -0.42 -12.44 13.80
C LEU A 108 -1.16 -11.84 15.02
N LEU A 109 -0.46 -10.99 15.78
CA LEU A 109 -1.00 -10.33 16.97
C LEU A 109 -1.67 -9.00 16.61
N ALA A 110 -1.13 -8.29 15.60
CA ALA A 110 -1.74 -7.09 15.04
C ALA A 110 -1.39 -6.98 13.54
N PRO A 111 -2.32 -6.53 12.69
CA PRO A 111 -3.70 -6.14 13.00
C PRO A 111 -4.62 -7.34 13.31
N ALA A 112 -5.54 -7.17 14.26
CA ALA A 112 -6.51 -8.19 14.66
C ALA A 112 -7.83 -8.13 13.87
N GLU A 113 -8.07 -7.01 13.19
CA GLU A 113 -9.24 -6.76 12.36
C GLU A 113 -8.81 -6.32 10.95
N ASN A 114 -9.74 -6.41 10.00
CA ASN A 114 -9.49 -5.95 8.64
C ASN A 114 -9.25 -4.43 8.62
N ILE A 115 -8.40 -3.97 7.71
CA ILE A 115 -8.08 -2.55 7.57
C ILE A 115 -8.70 -2.01 6.29
N SER A 116 -9.53 -0.98 6.40
CA SER A 116 -10.08 -0.27 5.24
C SER A 116 -9.12 0.82 4.77
N ILE A 117 -8.87 0.90 3.47
CA ILE A 117 -8.03 1.94 2.85
C ILE A 117 -8.93 3.02 2.27
N ALA A 118 -8.66 4.30 2.60
CA ALA A 118 -9.49 5.39 2.09
C ALA A 118 -9.30 5.62 0.58
N LYS A 119 -10.19 6.41 -0.02
CA LYS A 119 -10.22 6.68 -1.47
C LYS A 119 -8.98 7.35 -2.06
N ASN A 120 -8.19 8.01 -1.22
CA ASN A 120 -6.99 8.77 -1.60
C ASN A 120 -5.76 8.23 -0.90
N GLU A 121 -5.83 6.99 -0.40
CA GLU A 121 -4.77 6.36 0.39
C GLU A 121 -4.21 5.14 -0.32
N LEU A 122 -2.94 4.86 -0.05
CA LEU A 122 -2.31 3.57 -0.34
C LEU A 122 -1.75 2.99 0.94
N ALA A 123 -1.93 1.69 1.11
CA ALA A 123 -1.33 1.00 2.24
C ALA A 123 0.19 0.92 2.07
N VAL A 124 0.92 1.32 3.10
CA VAL A 124 2.38 1.23 3.14
C VAL A 124 2.81 0.50 4.40
N LEU A 125 3.92 -0.23 4.31
CA LEU A 125 4.44 -0.97 5.45
C LEU A 125 4.90 0.01 6.53
N GLY A 126 4.34 -0.15 7.73
CA GLY A 126 4.79 0.52 8.94
C GLY A 126 5.89 -0.24 9.67
N THR A 127 5.84 -0.15 10.99
CA THR A 127 6.76 -0.86 11.87
C THR A 127 6.30 -2.30 12.06
N ILE A 128 7.26 -3.24 12.01
CA ILE A 128 7.02 -4.64 12.40
C ILE A 128 7.67 -4.89 13.75
N SER A 129 6.85 -5.21 14.75
CA SER A 129 7.30 -5.65 16.07
C SER A 129 7.28 -7.18 16.16
N TRP A 130 8.27 -7.75 16.84
CA TRP A 130 8.48 -9.20 16.95
C TRP A 130 8.44 -9.67 18.41
N ALA A 131 7.79 -10.80 18.69
CA ALA A 131 7.55 -11.32 20.05
C ALA A 131 7.59 -12.85 20.15
#